data_AF-A0A2N5DQ34-F1
#
_entry.id   AF-A0A2N5DQ34-F1
#
_cell.length_a   1.000
_cell.length_b   1.000
_cell.length_c   1.000
_cell.angle_alpha   90.00
_cell.angle_beta   90.00
_cell.angle_gamma   90.00
#
_symmetry.space_group_name_H-M   'P 1'
#
loop_
_entity.id
_entity.type
_entity.pdbx_description
1 polymer ?
#
loop_
_entity_poly.entity_id
_entity_poly.type
_entity_poly.pdbx_seq_one_letter_code
_entity_poly.pdbx_strand_id
1 'polypeptide(L)'
;MPSPPRSGARDGARLRAPVDRPPRILRRDVVKLKRMTALIGARRATLCFTFRGSTKSARSSVTHVNREHVPPFEGDEAWFEVEMVQAKPWSYWRAVRQVEPPDA
;
A
#
# COMPACT_ATOMS: atom_id res chain seq x y z
N MET A 1 -38.16 -23.39 -41.81
CA MET A 1 -37.81 -22.26 -40.94
C MET A 1 -36.31 -22.28 -40.69
N PRO A 2 -35.51 -21.35 -41.25
CA PRO A 2 -34.14 -21.12 -40.82
C PRO A 2 -34.07 -20.04 -39.72
N SER A 3 -33.35 -20.34 -38.64
CA SER A 3 -33.02 -19.38 -37.57
C SER A 3 -32.06 -18.30 -38.08
N PRO A 4 -32.22 -17.02 -37.70
CA PRO A 4 -31.26 -15.99 -38.06
C PRO A 4 -30.03 -16.04 -37.13
N PRO A 5 -28.78 -16.00 -37.64
CA PRO A 5 -27.65 -15.63 -36.81
C PRO A 5 -27.75 -14.14 -36.49
N ARG A 6 -27.94 -13.85 -35.20
CA ARG A 6 -28.10 -12.52 -34.62
C ARG A 6 -26.79 -11.74 -34.79
N SER A 7 -26.79 -10.74 -35.67
CA SER A 7 -25.71 -9.75 -35.83
C SER A 7 -25.39 -9.09 -34.48
N GLY A 8 -24.28 -9.49 -33.88
CA GLY A 8 -23.75 -8.89 -32.66
C GLY A 8 -22.58 -7.98 -32.98
N ALA A 9 -22.83 -6.86 -33.66
CA ALA A 9 -21.92 -5.74 -33.62
C ALA A 9 -21.95 -5.17 -32.19
N ARG A 10 -20.86 -5.30 -31.44
CA ARG A 10 -20.57 -4.42 -30.30
C ARG A 10 -19.20 -3.80 -30.50
N ASP A 11 -19.24 -2.67 -31.19
CA ASP A 11 -18.56 -1.44 -30.84
C ASP A 11 -17.71 -1.48 -29.56
N GLY A 12 -16.40 -1.34 -29.75
CA GLY A 12 -15.74 -0.12 -29.24
C GLY A 12 -15.71 0.09 -27.73
N ALA A 13 -15.29 -0.90 -26.94
CA ALA A 13 -14.80 -0.60 -25.59
C ALA A 13 -13.41 0.05 -25.70
N ARG A 14 -13.40 1.38 -25.89
CA ARG A 14 -12.21 2.23 -25.73
C ARG A 14 -11.54 1.86 -24.41
N LEU A 15 -10.37 1.23 -24.48
CA LEU A 15 -9.45 1.13 -23.35
C LEU A 15 -9.10 2.56 -22.96
N ARG A 16 -9.82 3.14 -22.00
CA ARG A 16 -9.46 4.43 -21.42
C ARG A 16 -8.05 4.25 -20.85
N ALA A 17 -7.08 4.93 -21.44
CA ALA A 17 -5.76 5.07 -20.85
C ALA A 17 -5.92 5.51 -19.38
N PRO A 18 -5.10 5.01 -18.44
CA PRO A 18 -5.11 5.51 -17.08
C PRO A 18 -4.89 7.02 -17.15
N VAL A 19 -5.89 7.79 -16.74
CA VAL A 19 -5.71 9.21 -16.46
C VAL A 19 -4.65 9.29 -15.37
N ASP A 20 -3.53 9.96 -15.63
CA ASP A 20 -2.48 10.33 -14.65
C ASP A 20 -3.03 11.24 -13.57
N ARG A 21 -3.98 10.71 -12.79
CA ARG A 21 -4.57 11.40 -11.66
C ARG A 21 -3.58 11.26 -10.50
N PRO A 22 -3.29 12.35 -9.77
CA PRO A 22 -2.45 12.23 -8.59
C PRO A 22 -3.01 11.15 -7.64
N PRO A 23 -2.13 10.39 -6.96
CA PRO A 23 -2.58 9.30 -6.10
C PRO A 23 -3.58 9.80 -5.07
N ARG A 24 -4.76 9.18 -5.01
CA ARG A 24 -5.79 9.58 -4.04
C ARG A 24 -5.45 9.01 -2.68
N ILE A 25 -5.36 9.86 -1.66
CA ILE A 25 -5.14 9.43 -0.28
C ILE A 25 -6.48 9.10 0.38
N LEU A 26 -6.61 7.88 0.88
CA LEU A 26 -7.81 7.39 1.56
C LEU A 26 -7.79 7.69 3.06
N ARG A 27 -6.60 7.65 3.66
CA ARG A 27 -6.41 7.80 5.11
C ARG A 27 -4.99 8.28 5.42
N ARG A 28 -4.84 9.05 6.50
CA ARG A 28 -3.56 9.35 7.16
C ARG A 28 -3.57 8.84 8.59
N ASP A 29 -2.40 8.49 9.12
CA ASP A 29 -2.23 8.07 10.51
C ASP A 29 -0.80 8.32 11.00
N VAL A 30 -0.60 8.42 12.31
CA VAL A 30 0.73 8.47 12.92
C VAL A 30 0.97 7.15 13.64
N VAL A 31 1.95 6.39 13.16
CA VAL A 31 2.19 5.02 13.65
C VAL A 31 3.67 4.78 13.89
N LYS A 32 3.96 3.92 14.85
CA LYS A 32 5.32 3.40 15.06
C LYS A 32 5.58 2.27 14.06
N LEU A 33 6.46 2.51 13.10
CA LEU A 33 6.92 1.50 12.15
C LEU A 33 8.06 0.68 12.77
N LYS A 34 7.95 -0.65 12.65
CA LYS A 34 8.98 -1.61 13.05
C LYS A 34 9.60 -2.28 11.83
N ARG A 35 10.92 -2.24 11.75
CA ARG A 35 11.74 -2.87 10.71
C ARG A 35 11.72 -4.38 10.86
N MET A 36 11.23 -5.09 9.84
CA MET A 36 11.40 -6.53 9.75
C MET A 36 12.61 -6.84 8.87
N THR A 37 13.60 -7.48 9.48
CA THR A 37 14.82 -7.92 8.79
C THR A 37 14.87 -9.43 8.70
N ALA A 38 15.43 -9.96 7.62
CA ALA A 38 15.80 -11.36 7.50
C ALA A 38 17.28 -11.51 7.10
N LEU A 39 17.86 -12.66 7.44
CA LEU A 39 19.14 -13.09 6.88
C LEU A 39 18.90 -13.70 5.51
N ILE A 40 19.49 -13.09 4.48
CA ILE A 40 19.51 -13.62 3.12
C ILE A 40 20.96 -14.03 2.85
N GLY A 41 21.24 -15.32 3.02
CA GLY A 41 22.62 -15.81 3.13
C GLY A 41 23.32 -15.20 4.33
N ALA A 42 24.50 -14.60 4.12
CA ALA A 42 25.29 -13.95 5.16
C ALA A 42 24.93 -12.46 5.40
N ARG A 43 23.92 -11.91 4.72
CA ARG A 43 23.58 -10.47 4.78
C ARG A 43 22.22 -10.26 5.44
N ARG A 44 22.12 -9.27 6.33
CA ARG A 44 20.86 -8.81 6.91
C ARG A 44 20.18 -7.83 5.96
N ALA A 45 18.96 -8.13 5.53
CA ALA A 45 18.18 -7.30 4.62
C ALA A 45 16.82 -6.94 5.22
N THR A 46 16.38 -5.70 5.01
CA THR A 46 15.02 -5.26 5.36
C THR A 46 14.02 -5.80 4.35
N LEU A 47 13.04 -6.58 4.82
CA LEU A 47 11.95 -7.12 4.01
C LEU A 47 10.82 -6.09 3.87
N CYS A 48 10.32 -5.63 5.01
CA CYS A 48 9.21 -4.69 5.09
C CYS A 48 9.22 -3.98 6.46
N PHE A 49 8.33 -3.02 6.61
CA PHE A 49 8.00 -2.39 7.88
C PHE A 49 6.61 -2.79 8.31
N THR A 50 6.37 -2.78 9.62
CA THR A 50 5.08 -3.16 10.19
C THR A 50 4.61 -2.17 11.22
N PHE A 51 3.29 -2.03 11.33
CA PHE A 51 2.65 -1.35 12.46
C PHE A 51 1.36 -2.06 12.84
N ARG A 52 0.89 -1.83 14.07
CA ARG A 52 -0.42 -2.32 14.50
C ARG A 52 -1.49 -1.51 13.77
N GLY A 53 -2.19 -2.15 12.84
CA GLY A 53 -3.25 -1.50 12.07
C GLY A 53 -4.55 -1.41 12.87
N SER A 54 -5.31 -0.32 12.71
CA SER A 54 -6.53 -0.07 13.48
C SER A 54 -7.81 -0.67 12.90
N THR A 55 -7.73 -1.50 11.84
CA THR A 55 -8.94 -1.96 11.16
C THR A 55 -9.51 -3.19 11.86
N LYS A 56 -10.65 -3.02 12.55
CA LYS A 56 -11.41 -4.07 13.27
C LYS A 56 -11.76 -5.32 12.44
N SER A 57 -11.61 -5.28 11.12
CA SER A 57 -11.93 -6.35 10.18
C SER A 57 -10.70 -7.02 9.54
N ALA A 58 -9.47 -6.66 9.93
CA ALA A 58 -8.28 -7.26 9.35
C ALA A 58 -8.05 -8.67 9.92
N ARG A 59 -7.76 -9.65 9.06
CA ARG A 59 -7.35 -11.02 9.48
C ARG A 59 -5.99 -11.06 10.20
N SER A 60 -5.31 -9.91 10.30
CA SER A 60 -4.03 -9.72 10.97
C SER A 60 -4.09 -8.44 11.81
N SER A 61 -3.55 -8.49 13.01
CA SER A 61 -3.36 -7.31 13.89
C SER A 61 -2.26 -6.36 13.38
N VAL A 62 -1.50 -6.79 12.37
CA VAL A 62 -0.34 -6.10 11.84
C VAL A 62 -0.53 -5.78 10.37
N THR A 63 -0.21 -4.55 10.00
CA THR A 63 -0.17 -4.05 8.61
C THR A 63 1.28 -4.00 8.14
N HIS A 64 1.50 -4.41 6.89
CA HIS A 64 2.82 -4.41 6.25
C HIS A 64 2.96 -3.21 5.32
N VAL A 65 4.16 -2.61 5.30
CA VAL A 65 4.55 -1.49 4.45
C VAL A 65 5.83 -1.88 3.72
N ASN A 66 5.81 -1.78 2.40
CA ASN A 66 7.00 -2.13 1.59
C ASN A 66 8.14 -1.16 1.87
N ARG A 67 9.39 -1.66 1.85
CA ARG A 67 10.57 -0.85 2.16
C ARG A 67 10.73 0.39 1.27
N GLU A 68 10.29 0.27 0.02
CA GLU A 68 10.36 1.30 -1.02
C GLU A 68 9.44 2.49 -0.73
N HIS A 69 8.49 2.31 0.18
CA HIS A 69 7.54 3.32 0.59
C HIS A 69 7.86 3.87 1.98
N VAL A 70 9.06 3.59 2.51
CA VAL A 70 9.52 4.10 3.81
C VAL A 70 10.84 4.83 3.61
N PRO A 71 10.92 6.13 3.96
CA PRO A 71 12.17 6.86 3.95
C PRO A 71 13.24 6.18 4.82
N PRO A 72 14.53 6.31 4.50
CA PRO A 72 15.59 5.77 5.35
C PRO A 72 15.55 6.43 6.73
N PHE A 73 15.77 5.64 7.78
CA PHE A 73 15.90 6.10 9.16
C PHE A 73 16.84 5.19 9.95
N GLU A 74 17.34 5.68 11.08
CA GLU A 74 18.22 4.93 11.96
C GLU A 74 17.46 4.09 12.99
N GLY A 75 18.00 2.91 13.31
CA GLY A 75 17.40 1.99 14.27
C GLY A 75 16.34 1.04 13.70
N ASP A 76 15.73 0.25 14.59
CA ASP A 76 14.76 -0.79 14.23
C ASP A 76 13.30 -0.29 14.28
N GLU A 77 13.02 0.80 15.00
CA GLU A 77 11.67 1.37 15.12
C GLU A 77 11.71 2.89 15.10
N ALA A 78 10.74 3.52 14.43
CA ALA A 78 10.58 4.97 14.45
C ALA A 78 9.12 5.36 14.16
N TRP A 79 8.74 6.56 14.57
CA TRP A 79 7.40 7.10 14.34
C TRP A 79 7.32 7.77 12.97
N PHE A 80 6.25 7.47 12.25
CA PHE A 80 6.02 8.01 10.91
C PHE A 80 4.58 8.46 10.75
N GLU A 81 4.43 9.55 10.01
CA GLU A 81 3.16 9.87 9.37
C GLU A 81 3.02 8.97 8.13
N VAL A 82 1.97 8.15 8.10
CA VAL A 82 1.67 7.20 7.02
C VAL A 82 0.38 7.54 6.30
N GLU A 83 0.31 7.21 5.02
CA GLU A 83 -0.85 7.42 4.16
C GLU A 83 -1.28 6.13 3.48
N MET A 84 -2.59 5.85 3.47
CA MET A 84 -3.17 4.82 2.62
C MET A 84 -3.47 5.42 1.25
N VAL A 85 -2.70 4.99 0.25
CA VAL A 85 -2.84 5.41 -1.15
C VAL A 85 -3.80 4.48 -1.88
N GLN A 86 -4.79 5.06 -2.56
CA GLN A 86 -5.66 4.32 -3.46
C GLN A 86 -4.91 3.92 -4.72
N ALA A 87 -4.79 2.62 -4.95
CA ALA A 87 -4.21 2.06 -6.17
C ALA A 87 -5.03 0.85 -6.64
N LYS A 88 -4.76 0.43 -7.88
CA LYS A 88 -5.31 -0.81 -8.47
C LYS A 88 -4.17 -1.82 -8.63
N PRO A 89 -4.39 -3.10 -8.27
CA PRO A 89 -5.64 -3.70 -7.80
C PRO A 89 -5.98 -3.39 -6.32
N TRP A 90 -5.00 -2.99 -5.50
CA TRP A 90 -5.22 -2.76 -4.07
C TRP A 90 -4.57 -1.47 -3.58
N SER A 91 -5.21 -0.82 -2.62
CA SER A 91 -4.63 0.29 -1.87
C SER A 91 -3.43 -0.19 -1.04
N TYR A 92 -2.44 0.68 -0.86
CA TYR A 92 -1.23 0.37 -0.10
C TYR A 92 -0.89 1.51 0.88
N TRP A 93 -0.10 1.19 1.90
CA TRP A 93 0.41 2.18 2.85
C TRP A 93 1.80 2.67 2.41
N ARG A 94 2.06 3.97 2.62
CA ARG A 94 3.39 4.57 2.50
C ARG A 94 3.67 5.47 3.69
N ALA A 95 4.93 5.59 4.07
CA ALA A 95 5.38 6.60 5.02
C ALA A 95 5.75 7.88 4.27
N VAL A 96 5.27 9.02 4.77
CA VAL A 96 5.50 10.34 4.19
C VAL A 96 6.72 10.99 4.80
N ARG A 97 6.81 10.97 6.14
CA ARG A 97 7.91 11.55 6.90
C ARG A 97 8.03 10.92 8.29
N GLN A 98 9.25 10.90 8.80
CA GLN A 98 9.51 10.59 10.19
C GLN A 98 8.98 11.74 11.06
N VAL A 99 8.37 11.39 12.19
CA VAL A 99 7.82 12.34 13.16
C VAL A 99 8.29 11.96 14.57
N GLU A 100 8.12 12.88 15.52
CA GLU A 100 8.27 12.56 16.94
C GLU A 100 7.11 11.67 17.42
N PRO A 101 7.30 10.93 18.53
CA PRO A 101 6.20 10.21 19.15
C PRO A 101 5.01 11.14 19.40
N PRO A 102 3.76 10.75 19.06
CA PRO A 102 2.59 11.48 19.53
C PRO A 102 2.61 11.47 21.06
N ASP A 103 2.37 12.63 21.67
CA ASP A 103 2.52 12.89 23.11
C ASP A 103 2.21 11.66 23.98
N ALA A 104 3.18 11.28 24.80
CA ALA A 104 3.17 10.08 25.65
C ALA A 104 2.10 10.14 26.75
#